data_AF-A0A8T3TQ32-F1
#
_entry.id   AF-A0A8T3TQ32-F1
#
_cell.length_a   1.000
_cell.length_b   1.000
_cell.length_c   1.000
_cell.angle_alpha   90.00
_cell.angle_beta   90.00
_cell.angle_gamma   90.00
#
_symmetry.space_group_name_H-M   'P 1'
#
loop_
_entity.id
_entity.type
_entity.pdbx_description
1 polymer ?
#
loop_
_entity_poly.entity_id
_entity_poly.type
_entity_poly.pdbx_seq_one_letter_code
_entity_poly.pdbx_strand_id
1 'polypeptide(L)'
;MAFVGREQELAELAEALQRAAEGEMGRVVLAGSAGIGISSLLDELESRLADVPGIIVARGHATEPRSALPYAVLAEALGDALASLTDEPFKAVVGSAAHDLAALLPAISPRLDALGIGREAPALEAAEQIGSRVAESLRGTLE
;
A
#
# COMPACT_ATOMS: atom_id res chain seq x y z
N MET A 1 10.83 -11.96 -20.91
CA MET A 1 10.90 -11.12 -22.12
C MET A 1 11.56 -9.82 -21.68
N ALA A 2 12.44 -9.21 -22.48
CA ALA A 2 13.06 -7.94 -22.09
C ALA A 2 12.00 -6.81 -22.14
N PHE A 3 11.93 -5.99 -21.11
CA PHE A 3 11.19 -4.73 -21.15
C PHE A 3 11.92 -3.76 -22.10
N VAL A 4 11.19 -3.03 -22.94
CA VAL A 4 11.77 -2.18 -23.99
C VAL A 4 11.08 -0.82 -24.00
N GLY A 5 11.86 0.26 -24.00
CA GLY A 5 11.37 1.62 -24.02
C GLY A 5 10.86 2.08 -22.64
N ARG A 6 10.15 3.21 -22.63
CA ARG A 6 9.53 3.83 -21.43
C ARG A 6 10.50 4.32 -20.37
N GLU A 7 11.72 4.64 -20.78
CA GLU A 7 12.76 5.15 -19.89
C GLU A 7 12.36 6.48 -19.27
N GLN A 8 11.63 7.32 -20.01
CA GLN A 8 11.12 8.58 -19.51
C GLN A 8 10.06 8.37 -18.42
N GLU A 9 9.06 7.51 -18.65
CA GLU A 9 8.00 7.24 -17.68
C GLU A 9 8.56 6.58 -16.41
N LEU A 10 9.55 5.69 -16.55
CA LEU A 10 10.25 5.10 -15.41
C LEU A 10 11.05 6.15 -14.63
N ALA A 11 11.67 7.11 -15.30
CA ALA A 11 12.38 8.21 -14.64
C ALA A 11 11.41 9.09 -13.84
N GLU A 12 10.26 9.45 -14.41
CA GLU A 12 9.21 10.23 -13.73
C GLU A 12 8.66 9.50 -12.48
N LEU A 13 8.46 8.19 -12.58
CA LEU A 13 8.06 7.35 -11.44
C LEU A 13 9.16 7.27 -10.37
N ALA A 14 10.42 7.15 -10.77
CA ALA A 14 11.55 7.12 -9.85
C ALA A 14 11.73 8.46 -9.11
N GLU A 15 11.54 9.59 -9.79
CA GLU A 15 11.54 10.91 -9.15
C GLU A 15 10.41 11.06 -8.13
N ALA A 16 9.22 10.56 -8.45
CA ALA A 16 8.11 10.57 -7.50
C ALA A 16 8.39 9.69 -6.27
N LEU A 17 9.01 8.53 -6.46
CA LEU A 17 9.43 7.66 -5.37
C LEU A 17 10.52 8.32 -4.49
N GLN A 18 11.48 9.00 -5.11
CA GLN A 18 12.55 9.69 -4.39
C GLN A 18 11.97 10.79 -3.48
N ARG A 19 11.03 11.60 -3.99
CA ARG A 19 10.32 12.60 -3.16
C ARG A 19 9.57 11.94 -2.00
N ALA A 20 8.90 10.82 -2.25
CA ALA A 20 8.22 10.08 -1.19
C ALA A 20 9.18 9.55 -0.13
N ALA A 21 10.37 9.07 -0.53
CA ALA A 21 11.42 8.65 0.40
C ALA A 21 12.00 9.82 1.22
N GLU A 22 11.90 11.04 0.72
CA GLU A 22 12.28 12.28 1.41
C GLU A 22 11.16 12.83 2.33
N GLY A 23 10.03 12.12 2.43
CA GLY A 23 8.88 12.49 3.26
C GLY A 23 7.81 13.29 2.52
N GLU A 24 7.96 13.51 1.22
CA GLU A 24 6.95 14.19 0.41
C GLU A 24 6.04 13.17 -0.27
N MET A 25 4.90 12.85 0.36
CA MET A 25 3.91 11.96 -0.23
C MET A 25 3.48 12.41 -1.63
N GLY A 26 3.55 11.49 -2.60
CA GLY A 26 3.13 11.70 -3.97
C GLY A 26 1.99 10.77 -4.40
N ARG A 27 1.30 11.17 -5.47
CA ARG A 27 0.38 10.31 -6.23
C ARG A 27 0.65 10.48 -7.71
N VAL A 28 0.72 9.37 -8.44
CA VAL A 28 0.92 9.36 -9.89
C VAL A 28 -0.25 8.63 -10.54
N VAL A 29 -0.78 9.20 -11.62
CA VAL A 29 -1.85 8.59 -12.41
C VAL A 29 -1.26 8.19 -13.77
N LEU A 30 -1.29 6.89 -14.05
CA LEU A 30 -0.92 6.36 -15.36
C LEU A 30 -2.18 6.15 -16.19
N ALA A 31 -2.29 6.85 -17.32
CA ALA A 31 -3.44 6.77 -18.22
C ALA A 31 -2.97 6.49 -19.65
N GLY A 32 -3.72 5.66 -20.36
CA GLY A 32 -3.40 5.32 -21.74
C GLY A 32 -4.39 4.32 -22.32
N SER A 33 -4.30 4.08 -23.63
CA SER A 33 -5.16 3.14 -24.33
C SER A 33 -4.97 1.70 -23.83
N ALA A 34 -6.02 0.88 -23.93
CA ALA A 34 -5.91 -0.54 -23.64
C ALA A 34 -4.74 -1.17 -24.44
N GLY A 35 -3.90 -1.96 -23.77
CA GLY A 35 -2.74 -2.61 -24.38
C GLY A 35 -1.51 -1.73 -24.59
N ILE A 36 -1.48 -0.47 -24.14
CA ILE A 36 -0.31 0.43 -24.30
C ILE A 36 0.91 0.04 -23.44
N GLY A 37 0.74 -0.93 -22.53
CA GLY A 37 1.80 -1.46 -21.68
C GLY A 37 1.84 -0.92 -20.24
N ILE A 38 0.77 -0.32 -19.70
CA ILE A 38 0.75 0.20 -18.31
C ILE A 38 1.06 -0.92 -17.30
N SER A 39 0.43 -2.08 -17.42
CA SER A 39 0.72 -3.22 -16.54
C SER A 39 2.19 -3.65 -16.64
N SER A 40 2.74 -3.74 -17.85
CA SER A 40 4.15 -4.08 -18.05
C SER A 40 5.11 -3.03 -17.48
N LEU A 41 4.75 -1.74 -17.53
CA LEU A 41 5.52 -0.66 -16.91
C LEU A 41 5.51 -0.79 -15.38
N LEU A 42 4.37 -1.10 -14.79
CA LEU A 42 4.27 -1.34 -13.35
C LEU A 42 5.03 -2.62 -12.95
N ASP A 43 4.95 -3.70 -13.74
CA ASP A 43 5.72 -4.94 -13.52
C ASP A 43 7.22 -4.66 -13.50
N GLU A 44 7.70 -3.87 -14.48
CA GLU A 44 9.10 -3.46 -14.56
C GLU A 44 9.51 -2.61 -13.36
N LEU A 45 8.68 -1.63 -12.96
CA LEU A 45 8.94 -0.81 -11.78
C LEU A 45 9.07 -1.69 -10.53
N GLU A 46 8.14 -2.62 -10.29
CA GLU A 46 8.20 -3.52 -9.14
C GLU A 46 9.43 -4.42 -9.16
N SER A 47 9.79 -4.95 -10.33
CA SER A 47 11.02 -5.74 -10.47
C SER A 47 12.27 -4.94 -10.14
N ARG A 48 12.30 -3.63 -10.44
CA ARG A 48 13.44 -2.75 -10.09
C ARG A 48 13.47 -2.39 -8.61
N LEU A 49 12.30 -2.37 -7.96
CA LEU A 49 12.16 -2.04 -6.55
C LEU A 49 12.35 -3.23 -5.61
N ALA A 50 12.28 -4.46 -6.12
CA ALA A 50 12.34 -5.69 -5.32
C ALA A 50 13.53 -5.77 -4.36
N ASP A 51 14.69 -5.25 -4.78
CA ASP A 51 15.93 -5.28 -3.99
C ASP A 51 16.25 -3.93 -3.32
N VAL A 52 15.37 -2.92 -3.42
CA VAL A 52 15.60 -1.59 -2.83
C VAL A 52 15.24 -1.64 -1.34
N PRO A 53 16.20 -1.46 -0.42
CA PRO A 53 15.93 -1.55 1.01
C PRO A 53 14.93 -0.48 1.47
N GLY A 54 13.99 -0.87 2.32
CA GLY A 54 13.01 0.03 2.90
C GLY A 54 11.82 0.37 2.00
N ILE A 55 11.78 -0.12 0.76
CA ILE A 55 10.62 0.00 -0.11
C ILE A 55 9.75 -1.25 0.03
N ILE A 56 8.46 -1.03 0.25
CA ILE A 56 7.45 -2.09 0.31
C ILE A 56 6.41 -1.77 -0.75
N VAL A 57 6.22 -2.73 -1.65
CA VAL A 57 5.27 -2.62 -2.75
C VAL A 57 4.00 -3.38 -2.38
N ALA A 58 2.86 -2.71 -2.47
CA ALA A 58 1.54 -3.31 -2.35
C ALA A 58 0.78 -3.10 -3.66
N ARG A 59 0.37 -4.19 -4.32
CA ARG A 59 -0.35 -4.16 -5.59
C ARG A 59 -1.74 -4.79 -5.45
N GLY A 60 -2.77 -4.09 -5.94
CA GLY A 60 -4.14 -4.60 -6.00
C GLY A 60 -4.80 -4.32 -7.34
N HIS A 61 -5.85 -5.07 -7.67
CA HIS A 61 -6.51 -5.00 -8.97
C HIS A 61 -8.00 -4.68 -8.85
N ALA A 62 -8.36 -3.43 -9.14
CA ALA A 62 -9.76 -3.02 -9.28
C ALA A 62 -10.33 -3.50 -10.62
N THR A 63 -11.16 -4.54 -10.63
CA THR A 63 -12.04 -4.85 -11.76
C THR A 63 -13.49 -4.56 -11.38
N GLU A 64 -14.34 -4.34 -12.39
CA GLU A 64 -15.79 -4.30 -12.24
C GLU A 64 -16.32 -5.49 -11.40
N PRO A 65 -17.43 -5.29 -10.67
CA PRO A 65 -17.47 -5.32 -9.22
C PRO A 65 -17.20 -6.73 -8.68
N ARG A 66 -15.99 -6.94 -8.15
CA ARG A 66 -15.64 -8.20 -7.45
C ARG A 66 -16.29 -8.32 -6.06
N SER A 67 -16.65 -7.20 -5.43
CA SER A 67 -17.52 -7.16 -4.24
C SER A 67 -17.99 -5.72 -3.96
N ALA A 68 -19.14 -5.56 -3.28
CA ALA A 68 -19.62 -4.26 -2.80
C ALA A 68 -18.87 -3.77 -1.54
N LEU A 69 -17.72 -4.37 -1.21
CA LEU A 69 -17.01 -4.08 0.03
C LEU A 69 -16.11 -2.84 -0.15
N PRO A 70 -16.27 -1.81 0.69
CA PRO A 70 -15.37 -0.67 0.72
C PRO A 70 -13.92 -1.13 0.85
N TYR A 71 -13.03 -0.50 0.08
CA TYR A 71 -11.57 -0.71 0.16
C TYR A 71 -11.07 -2.14 -0.11
N ALA A 72 -11.88 -3.01 -0.73
CA ALA A 72 -11.49 -4.39 -1.02
C ALA A 72 -10.14 -4.52 -1.74
N VAL A 73 -9.87 -3.62 -2.69
CA VAL A 73 -8.60 -3.60 -3.45
C VAL A 73 -7.41 -3.21 -2.59
N LEU A 74 -7.60 -2.29 -1.64
CA LEU A 74 -6.57 -1.93 -0.68
C LEU A 74 -6.34 -3.06 0.32
N ALA A 75 -7.41 -3.73 0.75
CA ALA A 75 -7.31 -4.87 1.64
C ALA A 75 -6.55 -6.04 0.97
N GLU A 76 -6.81 -6.31 -0.30
CA GLU A 76 -6.05 -7.26 -1.11
C GLU A 76 -4.56 -6.87 -1.17
N ALA A 77 -4.27 -5.65 -1.64
CA ALA A 77 -2.90 -5.18 -1.85
C ALA A 77 -2.06 -5.18 -0.56
N LEU A 78 -2.62 -4.62 0.53
CA LEU A 78 -1.92 -4.52 1.81
C LEU A 78 -1.82 -5.87 2.51
N GLY A 79 -2.83 -6.74 2.37
CA GLY A 79 -2.83 -8.08 2.94
C GLY A 79 -1.64 -8.91 2.43
N ASP A 80 -1.47 -8.95 1.11
CA ASP A 80 -0.37 -9.69 0.48
C ASP A 80 0.99 -9.08 0.84
N ALA A 81 1.12 -7.75 0.79
CA ALA A 81 2.36 -7.06 1.16
C ALA A 81 2.75 -7.34 2.62
N LEU A 82 1.85 -7.11 3.57
CA LEU A 82 2.12 -7.30 5.00
C LEU A 82 2.38 -8.77 5.37
N ALA A 83 1.75 -9.72 4.69
CA ALA A 83 2.00 -11.14 4.89
C ALA A 83 3.43 -11.56 4.50
N SER A 84 4.02 -10.89 3.51
CA SER A 84 5.39 -11.18 3.04
C SER A 84 6.51 -10.60 3.94
N LEU A 85 6.20 -9.63 4.80
CA LEU A 85 7.19 -8.96 5.63
C LEU A 85 7.68 -9.86 6.77
N THR A 86 8.95 -9.72 7.14
CA THR A 86 9.49 -10.19 8.42
C THR A 86 9.01 -9.28 9.56
N ASP A 87 9.26 -9.69 10.81
CA ASP A 87 8.64 -9.05 11.98
C ASP A 87 9.08 -7.59 12.19
N GLU A 88 10.36 -7.25 11.99
CA GLU A 88 10.85 -5.87 12.13
C GLU A 88 10.22 -4.90 11.12
N PRO A 89 10.26 -5.14 9.80
CA PRO A 89 9.55 -4.32 8.81
C PRO A 89 8.03 -4.29 9.05
N PHE A 90 7.42 -5.41 9.43
CA PHE A 90 6.00 -5.47 9.73
C PHE A 90 5.64 -4.53 10.90
N LYS A 91 6.40 -4.57 12.01
CA LYS A 91 6.21 -3.65 13.15
C LYS A 91 6.34 -2.18 12.73
N ALA A 92 7.34 -1.87 11.89
CA ALA A 92 7.60 -0.52 11.43
C ALA A 92 6.45 0.04 10.58
N VAL A 93 5.93 -0.76 9.64
CA VAL A 93 4.81 -0.36 8.76
C VAL A 93 3.50 -0.24 9.53
N VAL A 94 3.21 -1.22 10.38
CA VAL A 94 1.95 -1.25 11.12
C VAL A 94 1.92 -0.12 12.15
N GLY A 95 3.02 0.09 12.89
CA GLY A 95 3.22 1.20 13.81
C GLY A 95 1.97 1.59 14.62
N SER A 96 1.63 2.88 14.58
CA SER A 96 0.42 3.44 15.20
C SER A 96 -0.87 3.16 14.43
N ALA A 97 -0.79 2.66 13.19
CA ALA A 97 -1.94 2.32 12.36
C ALA A 97 -2.51 0.91 12.65
N ALA A 98 -1.96 0.19 13.64
CA ALA A 98 -2.36 -1.17 14.00
C ALA A 98 -3.87 -1.36 14.17
N HIS A 99 -4.55 -0.37 14.76
CA HIS A 99 -5.99 -0.40 14.94
C HIS A 99 -6.74 -0.40 13.59
N ASP A 100 -6.45 0.58 12.74
CA ASP A 100 -7.14 0.77 11.46
C ASP A 100 -6.79 -0.35 10.46
N LEU A 101 -5.53 -0.79 10.44
CA LEU A 101 -5.09 -1.93 9.64
C LEU A 101 -5.74 -3.23 10.11
N ALA A 102 -5.95 -3.46 11.40
CA ALA A 102 -6.68 -4.64 11.88
C ALA A 102 -8.17 -4.60 11.51
N ALA A 103 -8.78 -3.41 11.44
CA ALA A 103 -10.15 -3.23 10.99
C ALA A 103 -10.30 -3.51 9.48
N LEU A 104 -9.33 -3.05 8.68
CA LEU A 104 -9.30 -3.28 7.23
C LEU A 104 -8.87 -4.72 6.88
N LEU A 105 -7.95 -5.30 7.66
CA LEU A 105 -7.32 -6.60 7.45
C LEU A 105 -7.42 -7.47 8.71
N PRO A 106 -8.60 -8.06 9.01
CA PRO A 106 -8.75 -8.87 10.23
C PRO A 106 -7.72 -9.99 10.37
N ALA A 107 -7.22 -10.51 9.23
CA ALA A 107 -6.22 -11.57 9.15
C ALA A 107 -4.87 -11.23 9.81
N ILE A 108 -4.50 -9.95 9.97
CA ILE A 108 -3.23 -9.59 10.62
C ILE A 108 -3.32 -9.62 12.15
N SER A 109 -4.53 -9.64 12.72
CA SER A 109 -4.74 -9.55 14.18
C SER A 109 -3.95 -10.58 15.00
N PRO A 110 -3.91 -11.88 14.63
CA PRO A 110 -3.13 -12.86 15.39
C PRO A 110 -1.63 -12.55 15.41
N ARG A 111 -1.10 -11.97 14.32
CA ARG A 111 0.31 -11.58 14.24
C ARG A 111 0.60 -10.35 15.09
N LEU A 112 -0.32 -9.38 15.13
CA LEU A 112 -0.23 -8.22 16.02
C LEU A 112 -0.16 -8.67 17.49
N ASP A 113 -1.04 -9.59 17.88
CA ASP A 113 -1.09 -10.13 19.25
C ASP A 113 0.19 -10.89 19.61
N ALA A 114 0.71 -11.72 18.70
CA ALA A 114 1.96 -12.46 18.90
C ALA A 114 3.19 -11.54 19.08
N LEU A 115 3.18 -10.38 18.43
CA LEU A 115 4.26 -9.38 18.52
C LEU A 115 4.04 -8.34 19.63
N GLY A 116 2.93 -8.43 20.38
CA GLY A 116 2.59 -7.50 21.45
C GLY A 116 2.26 -6.09 20.97
N ILE A 117 1.81 -5.93 19.73
CA ILE A 117 1.44 -4.63 19.16
C ILE A 117 0.02 -4.28 19.59
N GLY A 118 -0.10 -3.23 20.41
CA GLY A 118 -1.39 -2.72 20.90
C GLY A 118 -2.27 -2.21 19.77
N ARG A 119 -3.57 -2.51 19.84
CA ARG A 119 -4.61 -2.04 18.90
C ARG A 119 -5.49 -0.96 19.52
N GLU A 120 -4.90 -0.11 20.35
CA GLU A 120 -5.64 0.96 21.02
C GLU A 120 -6.35 1.80 19.97
N ALA A 121 -7.68 1.82 20.04
CA ALA A 121 -8.47 2.73 19.24
C ALA A 121 -8.02 4.14 19.63
N PRO A 122 -7.56 4.96 18.67
CA PRO A 122 -7.34 6.37 18.99
C PRO A 122 -8.69 6.93 19.50
N ALA A 123 -8.66 7.80 20.50
CA ALA A 123 -9.87 8.36 21.09
C ALA A 123 -10.78 8.91 19.97
N LEU A 124 -11.96 8.31 19.83
CA LEU A 124 -12.91 8.66 18.77
C LEU A 124 -14.33 8.82 19.27
N GLU A 125 -14.93 9.89 18.78
CA GLU A 125 -16.35 10.19 18.84
C GLU A 125 -17.03 9.60 17.59
N ALA A 126 -17.62 8.40 17.71
CA ALA A 126 -18.57 7.74 16.79
C ALA A 126 -18.06 6.79 15.67
N ALA A 127 -18.87 5.74 15.44
CA ALA A 127 -18.59 4.59 14.57
C ALA A 127 -18.74 4.86 13.05
N GLU A 128 -19.42 5.93 12.65
CA GLU A 128 -19.57 6.30 11.21
C GLU A 128 -18.25 6.81 10.60
N GLN A 129 -17.25 7.13 11.41
CA GLN A 129 -15.96 7.65 10.96
C GLN A 129 -14.96 6.57 10.53
N ILE A 130 -15.24 5.28 10.70
CA ILE A 130 -14.27 4.21 10.38
C ILE A 130 -13.82 4.28 8.91
N GLY A 131 -14.75 4.46 7.96
CA GLY A 131 -14.39 4.58 6.53
C GLY A 131 -13.57 5.84 6.22
N SER A 132 -13.97 6.99 6.77
CA SER A 132 -13.22 8.25 6.64
C SER A 132 -11.81 8.13 7.24
N ARG A 133 -11.68 7.41 8.36
CA ARG A 133 -10.42 7.28 9.09
C ARG A 133 -9.51 6.23 8.53
N VAL A 134 -9.98 5.11 7.99
CA VAL A 134 -9.11 4.20 7.26
C VAL A 134 -8.47 4.94 6.10
N ALA A 135 -9.24 5.78 5.39
CA ALA A 135 -8.70 6.64 4.34
C ALA A 135 -7.70 7.69 4.89
N GLU A 136 -7.97 8.32 6.04
CA GLU A 136 -7.07 9.29 6.65
C GLU A 136 -5.86 8.67 7.36
N SER A 137 -5.95 7.44 7.85
CA SER A 137 -4.89 6.70 8.54
C SER A 137 -3.95 6.05 7.54
N LEU A 138 -4.49 5.55 6.42
CA LEU A 138 -3.69 5.25 5.23
C LEU A 138 -3.00 6.51 4.70
N ARG A 139 -3.58 7.70 4.90
CA ARG A 139 -2.92 8.97 4.58
C ARG A 139 -1.90 9.40 5.65
N GLY A 140 -2.13 9.08 6.92
CA GLY A 140 -1.27 9.45 8.05
C GLY A 140 -0.12 8.47 8.34
N THR A 141 -0.16 7.23 7.85
CA THR A 141 0.99 6.28 7.83
C THR A 141 2.03 6.66 6.76
N LEU A 142 1.77 7.78 6.12
CA LEU A 142 2.16 8.13 4.77
C LEU A 142 2.58 9.64 4.78
N GLU A 143 2.40 10.32 5.92
CA GLU A 143 2.99 11.59 6.38
C GLU A 143 4.13 11.27 7.36
#